data_AF-U6ZP60-F1
#
_entry.id   AF-U6ZP60-F1
#
_cell.length_a   1.000
_cell.length_b   1.000
_cell.length_c   1.000
_cell.angle_alpha   90.00
_cell.angle_beta   90.00
_cell.angle_gamma   90.00
#
_symmetry.space_group_name_H-M   'P 1'
#
loop_
_entity.id
_entity.type
_entity.pdbx_description
1 polymer ?
#
loop_
_entity_poly.entity_id
_entity_poly.type
_entity_poly.pdbx_seq_one_letter_code
_entity_poly.pdbx_strand_id
1 'polypeptide(L)' 'MHIEYIWIALAVIVLLIEFWAIKSLLRSGASSENKGAWLVVIIFVPLLGFLLWLCVGPRQAHG' A
#
# COMPACT_ATOMS: atom_id res chain seq x y z
N MET A 1 -9.80 -22.56 -3.88
CA MET A 1 -9.94 -22.56 -2.41
C MET A 1 -8.66 -22.09 -1.69
N HIS A 2 -7.52 -22.80 -1.70
CA HIS A 2 -6.35 -22.40 -0.88
C HIS A 2 -5.57 -21.15 -1.35
N ILE A 3 -5.39 -20.96 -2.67
CA ILE A 3 -4.54 -19.88 -3.20
C ILE A 3 -5.15 -18.49 -2.96
N GLU A 4 -6.48 -18.37 -2.98
CA GLU A 4 -7.16 -17.09 -2.76
C GLU A 4 -6.92 -16.55 -1.35
N TYR A 5 -6.91 -17.42 -0.34
CA TYR A 5 -6.60 -17.02 1.03
C TYR A 5 -5.16 -16.53 1.19
N ILE A 6 -4.22 -17.05 0.39
CA ILE A 6 -2.83 -16.57 0.38
C ILE A 6 -2.79 -15.13 -0.11
N TRP A 7 -3.48 -14.81 -1.21
CA TRP A 7 -3.57 -13.45 -1.73
C TRP A 7 -4.23 -12.48 -0.75
N ILE A 8 -5.31 -12.91 -0.10
CA ILE A 8 -5.99 -12.11 0.94
C ILE A 8 -5.07 -11.86 2.13
N ALA A 9 -4.36 -12.89 2.63
CA ALA A 9 -3.42 -12.75 3.73
C ALA A 9 -2.27 -11.80 3.39
N LEU A 10 -1.71 -11.91 2.18
CA LEU A 10 -0.67 -11.01 1.70
C LEU A 10 -1.15 -9.56 1.63
N ALA A 11 -2.36 -9.31 1.14
CA ALA A 11 -2.93 -7.97 1.07
C ALA A 11 -3.06 -7.34 2.48
N VAL A 12 -3.53 -8.12 3.47
CA VAL A 12 -3.62 -7.67 4.86
C VAL A 12 -2.23 -7.35 5.44
N ILE A 13 -1.23 -8.22 5.19
CA ILE A 13 0.14 -8.01 5.67
C ILE A 13 0.73 -6.72 5.09
N VAL A 14 0.59 -6.49 3.78
CA VAL A 14 1.08 -5.25 3.13
C VAL A 14 0.44 -4.02 3.77
N LEU A 15 -0.87 -4.06 4.00
CA LEU A 15 -1.62 -2.95 4.59
C LEU A 15 -1.18 -2.66 6.04
N LEU A 16 -0.89 -3.69 6.83
CA LEU A 16 -0.30 -3.54 8.17
C LEU A 16 1.11 -2.94 8.13
N ILE A 17 1.93 -3.36 7.16
CA ILE A 17 3.28 -2.83 6.95
C ILE A 17 3.21 -1.35 6.56
N GLU A 18 2.27 -0.95 5.71
CA GLU A 18 2.09 0.47 5.33
C GLU A 18 1.77 1.32 6.55
N PHE A 19 0.81 0.90 7.38
CA PHE A 19 0.51 1.61 8.63
C PHE A 19 1.69 1.66 9.60
N TRP A 20 2.44 0.56 9.71
CA TRP A 20 3.65 0.53 10.53
C TRP A 20 4.72 1.46 9.99
N ALA A 21 4.92 1.52 8.67
CA ALA A 21 5.89 2.38 8.02
C ALA A 21 5.57 3.86 8.26
N ILE A 22 4.30 4.27 8.13
CA ILE A 22 3.87 5.63 8.47
C ILE A 22 4.17 5.95 9.94
N LYS A 23 3.76 5.06 10.86
CA LYS A 23 3.99 5.27 12.31
C LYS A 23 5.48 5.34 12.64
N SER A 24 6.29 4.46 12.05
CA SER A 24 7.74 4.39 12.23
C SER A 24 8.40 5.66 11.69
N LEU A 25 7.96 6.15 10.52
CA LEU A 25 8.46 7.36 9.91
C LEU A 25 8.17 8.60 10.76
N LEU A 26 6.92 8.71 11.26
CA LEU A 26 6.51 9.80 12.15
C LEU A 26 7.31 9.80 13.47
N ARG A 27 7.62 8.61 14.00
CA ARG A 27 8.43 8.45 15.22
C ARG A 27 9.94 8.61 14.98
N SER A 28 10.40 8.50 13.74
CA SER A 28 11.83 8.59 13.44
C SER A 28 12.40 9.95 13.88
N GLY A 29 13.65 9.98 14.34
CA GLY A 29 14.38 11.23 14.61
C GLY A 29 14.95 11.89 13.35
N ALA A 30 14.57 11.42 12.16
CA ALA A 30 15.12 11.89 10.89
C ALA A 30 14.79 13.37 10.62
N SER A 31 15.70 14.06 9.92
CA SER A 31 15.49 15.43 9.43
C SER A 31 14.17 15.54 8.66
N SER A 32 13.52 16.71 8.76
CA SER A 32 12.20 16.99 8.19
C SER A 32 12.14 16.73 6.68
N GLU A 33 13.24 17.03 5.96
CA GLU A 33 13.37 16.81 4.51
C GLU A 33 13.32 15.33 4.14
N ASN A 34 13.98 14.47 4.91
CA ASN A 34 14.03 13.03 4.65
C ASN A 34 12.71 12.36 5.01
N LYS A 35 12.03 12.85 6.05
CA LYS A 35 10.68 12.39 6.42
C LYS A 35 9.65 12.70 5.35
N GLY A 36 9.70 13.90 4.77
CA GLY A 36 8.78 14.30 3.71
C GLY A 36 8.87 13.40 2.49
N ALA A 37 10.09 13.10 2.04
CA ALA A 37 10.32 12.22 0.88
C ALA A 37 9.74 10.81 1.09
N TRP A 38 10.03 10.19 2.24
CA TRP A 38 9.50 8.86 2.57
C TRP A 38 7.98 8.85 2.74
N LEU A 39 7.40 9.92 3.28
CA LEU A 39 5.95 10.01 3.44
C LEU A 39 5.24 10.07 2.08
N VAL A 40 5.79 10.84 1.14
CA VAL A 40 5.30 10.90 -0.24
C VAL A 40 5.35 9.53 -0.89
N VAL A 41 6.47 8.79 -0.76
CA VAL A 41 6.59 7.45 -1.34
C VAL A 41 5.54 6.50 -0.76
N ILE A 42 5.41 6.43 0.57
CA ILE A 42 4.48 5.51 1.23
C ILE A 42 3.01 5.81 0.85
N ILE A 43 2.66 7.08 0.61
CA ILE A 43 1.29 7.44 0.22
C ILE A 43 1.08 7.26 -1.29
N PHE A 44 2.03 7.64 -2.13
CA PHE A 44 1.84 7.62 -3.59
C PHE A 44 1.90 6.21 -4.18
N VAL A 45 2.69 5.29 -3.62
CA VAL A 45 2.75 3.90 -4.09
C VAL A 45 1.37 3.21 -4.09
N PRO A 46 0.60 3.19 -3.00
CA PRO A 46 -0.74 2.60 -2.98
C PRO A 46 -1.72 3.36 -3.89
N LEU A 47 -1.60 4.69 -3.99
CA LEU A 47 -2.39 5.51 -4.91
C LEU A 47 -2.14 5.14 -6.38
N LEU A 48 -0.87 4.92 -6.76
CA LEU A 48 -0.52 4.48 -8.11
C LEU A 48 -1.02 3.06 -8.39
N GLY A 49 -0.91 2.14 -7.43
CA GLY A 49 -1.47 0.80 -7.54
C GLY A 49 -3.00 0.84 -7.74
N PHE A 50 -3.68 1.70 -7.00
CA PHE A 50 -5.12 1.93 -7.13
C PHE A 50 -5.49 2.51 -8.50
N LEU A 51 -4.78 3.55 -8.95
CA LEU A 51 -4.99 4.16 -10.28
C LEU A 51 -4.76 3.17 -11.41
N LEU A 52 -3.70 2.35 -11.33
CA LEU A 52 -3.44 1.28 -12.30
C LEU A 52 -4.60 0.28 -12.32
N TRP A 53 -5.08 -0.16 -11.16
CA TRP A 53 -6.24 -1.04 -11.08
C TRP A 53 -7.51 -0.42 -11.67
N LEU A 54 -7.74 0.89 -11.52
CA LEU A 54 -8.89 1.53 -12.18
C LEU A 54 -8.81 1.43 -13.72
N CYS A 55 -7.59 1.52 -14.28
CA CYS A 55 -7.38 1.47 -15.72
C CYS A 55 -7.41 0.04 -16.30
N VAL A 56 -6.68 -0.90 -15.68
CA VAL A 56 -6.47 -2.25 -16.23
C VAL A 56 -7.03 -3.37 -15.35
N GLY A 57 -7.64 -3.03 -14.22
CA GLY A 57 -8.15 -3.99 -13.25
C GLY A 57 -9.28 -4.84 -13.84
N PRO A 58 -9.29 -6.15 -13.54
CA PRO A 58 -10.37 -7.03 -13.97
C PRO A 58 -11.68 -6.55 -13.35
N ARG A 59 -12.64 -6.16 -14.21
CA ARG A 59 -14.01 -5.85 -13.80
C ARG A 59 -14.80 -7.15 -13.73
N GLN A 60 -15.64 -7.29 -12.70
CA GLN A 60 -16.55 -8.44 -12.64
C GLN A 60 -17.48 -8.40 -13.84
N ALA A 61 -17.37 -9.40 -14.72
CA ALA A 61 -18.36 -9.64 -15.75
C ALA A 61 -19.59 -10.22 -15.05
N HIS A 62 -20.63 -9.41 -14.87
CA HIS A 62 -21.94 -9.93 -14.49
C HIS A 62 -22.47 -10.73 -15.69
N GLY A 63 -22.41 -12.05 -15.62
CA GLY A 63 -22.98 -12.99 -16.57
C GLY A 63 -23.80 -14.02 -15.83
#